data_AF-G0APC0-F1
#
_entry.id   AF-G0APC0-F1
#
_cell.length_a   1.000
_cell.length_b   1.000
_cell.length_c   1.000
_cell.angle_alpha   90.00
_cell.angle_beta   90.00
_cell.angle_gamma   90.00
#
_symmetry.space_group_name_H-M   'P 1'
#
loop_
_entity.id
_entity.type
_entity.pdbx_description
1 polymer ?
#
loop_
_entity_poly.entity_id
_entity_poly.type
_entity_poly.pdbx_seq_one_letter_code
_entity_poly.pdbx_strand_id
1 'polypeptide(L)'
;MFGSNGNLLRKKNYHKINPDEFILICEHLINSYSITHQLLGIIMASGIPLTHIKNQNIKTPYNFKSDILSYTLNNGLQIQTYSLICSNKISRCIENLNKNKLLSIGADKINYVAKNIFDFTVWKKI
;
A
#
# COMPACT_ATOMS: atom_id res chain seq x y z
N MET A 1 -48.18 -16.76 17.98
CA MET A 1 -48.07 -15.72 16.94
C MET A 1 -46.60 -15.36 16.80
N PHE A 2 -45.97 -15.77 15.69
CA PHE A 2 -44.64 -15.30 15.32
C PHE A 2 -44.75 -13.92 14.66
N GLY A 3 -43.88 -12.99 15.02
CA GLY A 3 -43.93 -11.61 14.53
C GLY A 3 -42.60 -10.87 14.64
N SER A 4 -41.65 -11.31 13.79
CA SER A 4 -40.58 -10.50 13.17
C SER A 4 -39.58 -9.74 14.06
N ASN A 5 -38.46 -10.40 14.36
CA ASN A 5 -37.16 -9.76 14.53
C ASN A 5 -36.77 -9.06 13.22
N GLY A 6 -37.00 -7.74 13.16
CA GLY A 6 -36.49 -6.91 12.07
C GLY A 6 -34.97 -6.87 12.10
N ASN A 7 -34.32 -7.69 11.27
CA ASN A 7 -32.91 -7.51 10.93
C ASN A 7 -32.76 -6.13 10.27
N LEU A 8 -32.25 -5.17 11.04
CA LEU A 8 -31.88 -3.84 10.56
C LEU A 8 -30.71 -4.01 9.59
N LEU A 9 -30.99 -4.22 8.31
CA LEU A 9 -30.01 -4.19 7.23
C LEU A 9 -29.37 -2.80 7.21
N ARG A 10 -28.21 -2.64 7.88
CA ARG A 10 -27.35 -1.46 7.71
C ARG A 10 -27.06 -1.34 6.22
N LYS A 11 -27.66 -0.33 5.55
CA LYS A 11 -27.27 0.07 4.19
C LYS A 11 -25.75 0.28 4.22
N LYS A 12 -25.02 -0.50 3.44
CA LYS A 12 -23.58 -0.29 3.24
C LYS A 12 -23.44 1.02 2.47
N ASN A 13 -23.06 2.09 3.16
CA ASN A 13 -22.69 3.35 2.53
C ASN A 13 -21.31 3.16 1.91
N TYR A 14 -21.25 3.06 0.58
CA TYR A 14 -19.99 3.00 -0.15
C TYR A 14 -19.45 4.42 -0.31
N HIS A 15 -18.26 4.68 0.22
CA HIS A 15 -17.50 5.88 -0.11
C HIS A 15 -16.82 5.65 -1.46
N LYS A 16 -17.25 6.39 -2.49
CA LYS A 16 -16.60 6.39 -3.80
C LYS A 16 -15.38 7.30 -3.73
N ILE A 17 -14.21 6.76 -4.03
CA ILE A 17 -12.99 7.53 -4.18
C ILE A 17 -12.77 7.74 -5.68
N ASN A 18 -12.44 8.97 -6.09
CA ASN A 18 -12.07 9.25 -7.46
C ASN A 18 -10.75 8.52 -7.78
N PRO A 19 -10.69 7.66 -8.81
CA PRO A 19 -9.48 6.95 -9.20
C PRO A 19 -8.29 7.88 -9.49
N ASP A 20 -8.52 9.00 -10.16
CA ASP A 20 -7.44 9.94 -10.53
C ASP A 20 -6.86 10.63 -9.29
N GLU A 21 -7.72 11.04 -8.36
CA GLU A 21 -7.28 11.59 -7.07
C GLU A 21 -6.51 10.55 -6.25
N PHE A 22 -6.95 9.29 -6.26
CA PHE A 22 -6.27 8.21 -5.56
C PHE A 22 -4.86 7.99 -6.12
N ILE A 23 -4.71 7.96 -7.44
CA ILE A 23 -3.42 7.83 -8.13
C ILE A 23 -2.51 9.01 -7.78
N LEU A 24 -3.04 10.23 -7.83
CA LEU A 24 -2.31 11.45 -7.47
C LEU A 24 -1.81 11.41 -6.02
N ILE A 25 -2.65 10.99 -5.07
CA ILE A 25 -2.25 10.85 -3.67
C ILE A 25 -1.15 9.81 -3.51
N CYS A 26 -1.25 8.67 -4.20
CA CYS A 26 -0.20 7.65 -4.19
C CYS A 26 1.14 8.22 -4.68
N GLU A 27 1.11 9.00 -5.76
CA GLU A 27 2.31 9.64 -6.30
C GLU A 27 2.90 10.68 -5.34
N HIS A 28 2.08 11.51 -4.69
CA HIS A 28 2.55 12.44 -3.67
C HIS A 28 3.16 11.75 -2.45
N LEU A 29 2.55 10.65 -1.98
CA LEU A 29 3.02 9.88 -0.84
C LEU A 29 4.40 9.24 -1.11
N ILE A 30 4.58 8.65 -2.30
CA ILE A 30 5.85 8.04 -2.72
C ILE A 30 6.99 9.06 -2.80
N ASN A 31 6.68 10.30 -3.18
CA ASN A 31 7.66 11.38 -3.27
C ASN A 31 7.85 12.16 -1.95
N SER A 32 7.20 11.74 -0.86
CA SER A 32 7.33 12.39 0.44
C SER A 32 8.69 12.11 1.09
N TYR A 33 9.14 13.00 1.98
CA TYR A 33 10.33 12.78 2.83
C TYR A 33 10.06 11.85 4.02
N SER A 34 8.80 11.61 4.35
CA SER A 34 8.42 10.71 5.45
C SER A 34 8.43 9.26 4.97
N ILE A 35 9.26 8.43 5.58
CA ILE A 35 9.30 6.99 5.30
C ILE A 35 7.94 6.31 5.51
N THR A 36 7.13 6.77 6.47
CA THR A 36 5.78 6.24 6.68
C THR A 36 4.85 6.58 5.50
N HIS A 37 4.97 7.79 4.95
CA HIS A 37 4.21 8.20 3.77
C HIS A 37 4.67 7.43 2.52
N GLN A 38 5.99 7.30 2.33
CA GLN A 38 6.55 6.51 1.22
C GLN A 38 6.04 5.08 1.27
N LEU A 39 6.03 4.45 2.44
CA LEU A 39 5.52 3.09 2.62
C LEU A 39 4.03 2.98 2.30
N LEU A 40 3.22 3.92 2.80
CA LEU A 40 1.80 3.96 2.48
C LEU A 40 1.58 4.10 0.97
N GLY A 41 2.31 5.01 0.33
CA GLY A 41 2.25 5.24 -1.11
C GLY A 41 2.66 4.00 -1.92
N ILE A 42 3.75 3.32 -1.57
CA ILE A 42 4.17 2.06 -2.22
C ILE A 42 3.08 1.00 -2.09
N ILE A 43 2.57 0.77 -0.87
CA ILE A 43 1.53 -0.22 -0.60
C ILE A 43 0.29 0.05 -1.44
N MET A 44 -0.19 1.29 -1.45
CA MET A 44 -1.39 1.66 -2.18
C MET A 44 -1.20 1.61 -3.69
N ALA A 45 -0.04 2.02 -4.19
CA ALA A 45 0.23 2.07 -5.61
C ALA A 45 0.49 0.68 -6.23
N SER A 46 1.05 -0.26 -5.46
CA SER A 46 1.50 -1.55 -5.99
C SER A 46 0.82 -2.77 -5.38
N GLY A 47 0.11 -2.61 -4.27
CA GLY A 47 -0.41 -3.74 -3.50
C GLY A 47 0.66 -4.60 -2.82
N ILE A 48 1.95 -4.21 -2.82
CA ILE A 48 2.99 -4.96 -2.12
C ILE A 48 2.72 -4.89 -0.61
N PRO A 49 2.62 -6.05 0.08
CA PRO A 49 2.45 -6.08 1.53
C PRO A 49 3.62 -5.40 2.26
N LEU A 50 3.35 -4.74 3.38
CA LEU A 50 4.39 -4.13 4.22
C LEU A 50 5.48 -5.14 4.61
N THR A 51 5.10 -6.39 4.90
CA THR A 51 6.02 -7.48 5.25
C THR A 51 7.03 -7.77 4.14
N HIS A 52 6.61 -7.64 2.88
CA HIS A 52 7.47 -7.82 1.71
C HIS A 52 8.39 -6.62 1.51
N ILE A 53 7.88 -5.40 1.66
CA ILE A 53 8.71 -4.18 1.56
C ILE A 53 9.80 -4.18 2.65
N LYS A 54 9.46 -4.65 3.86
CA LYS A 54 10.38 -4.80 4.99
C LYS A 54 11.44 -5.89 4.77
N ASN A 55 11.33 -6.70 3.73
CA ASN A 55 12.33 -7.68 3.39
C ASN A 55 13.61 -6.96 2.92
N GLN A 56 14.69 -7.02 3.73
CA GLN A 56 15.87 -6.19 3.53
C GLN A 56 16.60 -6.39 2.20
N ASN A 57 16.47 -7.55 1.54
CA ASN A 57 17.03 -7.76 0.20
C ASN A 57 15.95 -8.00 -0.85
N ILE A 58 14.79 -7.35 -0.69
CA ILE A 58 13.85 -7.20 -1.80
C ILE A 58 14.59 -6.62 -3.01
N LYS A 59 14.45 -7.28 -4.15
CA LYS A 59 15.01 -6.83 -5.43
C LYS A 59 13.86 -6.45 -6.34
N THR A 60 13.91 -5.26 -6.91
CA THR A 60 12.89 -4.71 -7.81
C THR A 60 13.52 -4.42 -9.17
N PRO A 61 13.71 -5.44 -10.02
CA PRO A 61 14.34 -5.25 -11.32
C PRO A 61 13.60 -4.20 -12.15
N TYR A 62 14.36 -3.45 -12.95
CA TYR A 62 13.80 -2.48 -13.90
C TYR A 62 12.84 -3.18 -14.86
N ASN A 63 11.69 -2.55 -15.11
CA ASN A 63 10.70 -3.07 -16.04
C ASN A 63 10.45 -2.08 -17.18
N PHE A 64 10.45 -2.58 -18.41
CA PHE A 64 10.08 -1.79 -19.60
C PHE A 64 8.56 -1.52 -19.66
N LYS A 65 7.75 -2.36 -19.01
CA LYS A 65 6.32 -2.12 -18.83
C LYS A 65 6.09 -1.30 -17.56
N SER A 66 5.55 -0.08 -17.74
CA SER A 66 5.41 0.90 -16.66
C SER A 66 4.34 0.54 -15.63
N ASP A 67 3.43 -0.36 -15.93
CA ASP A 67 2.28 -0.73 -15.10
C ASP A 67 2.45 -2.09 -14.39
N ILE A 68 3.55 -2.80 -14.66
CA ILE A 68 3.86 -4.08 -14.03
C ILE A 68 5.09 -3.91 -13.15
N LEU A 69 4.97 -4.27 -11.88
CA LEU A 69 6.07 -4.31 -10.93
C LEU A 69 6.42 -5.77 -10.63
N SER A 70 7.68 -6.13 -10.86
CA SER A 70 8.23 -7.44 -10.48
C SER A 70 9.15 -7.26 -9.28
N TYR A 71 9.09 -8.18 -8.31
CA TYR A 71 10.02 -8.17 -7.18
C TYR A 71 10.35 -9.58 -6.68
N THR A 72 11.53 -9.73 -6.09
CA THR A 72 12.02 -10.99 -5.51
C THR A 72 12.34 -10.82 -4.04
N LEU A 73 11.90 -11.76 -3.21
CA LEU A 73 12.19 -11.81 -1.77
C LEU A 73 13.47 -12.61 -1.47
N ASN A 74 13.98 -12.50 -0.24
CA ASN A 74 15.18 -13.23 0.22
C ASN A 74 15.13 -14.75 0.02
N ASN A 75 13.94 -15.34 0.09
CA ASN A 75 13.75 -16.79 -0.11
C ASN A 75 13.70 -17.18 -1.60
N GLY A 76 13.98 -16.25 -2.51
CA GLY A 76 13.93 -16.48 -3.95
C GLY A 76 12.53 -16.40 -4.55
N LEU A 77 11.48 -16.18 -3.75
CA LEU A 77 10.11 -16.05 -4.26
C LEU A 77 10.00 -14.80 -5.15
N GLN A 78 9.60 -15.01 -6.41
CA GLN A 78 9.35 -13.95 -7.39
C GLN A 78 7.85 -13.66 -7.48
N ILE A 79 7.49 -12.38 -7.46
CA ILE A 79 6.10 -11.92 -7.46
C ILE A 79 5.96 -10.81 -8.49
N GLN A 80 4.83 -10.80 -9.20
CA GLN A 80 4.42 -9.71 -10.08
C GLN A 80 3.11 -9.10 -9.58
N THR A 81 3.01 -7.79 -9.68
CA THR A 81 1.81 -7.03 -9.35
C THR A 81 1.60 -5.90 -10.36
N TYR A 82 0.35 -5.49 -10.54
CA TYR A 82 0.05 -4.27 -11.28
C TYR A 82 0.30 -3.06 -10.39
N SER A 83 0.76 -1.97 -11.00
CA SER A 83 0.98 -0.71 -10.32
C SER A 83 0.13 0.41 -10.91
N LEU A 84 -0.46 1.21 -10.02
CA LEU A 84 -1.26 2.38 -10.34
C LEU A 84 -0.42 3.56 -10.82
N ILE A 85 0.86 3.59 -10.45
CA ILE A 85 1.85 4.53 -10.97
C ILE A 85 3.01 3.77 -11.62
N CYS A 86 3.90 4.50 -12.29
CA CYS A 86 5.08 3.92 -12.95
C CYS A 86 5.87 2.98 -12.02
N SER A 87 5.94 1.70 -12.39
CA SER A 87 6.61 0.63 -11.67
C SER A 87 8.06 0.98 -11.34
N ASN A 88 8.78 1.61 -12.27
CA ASN A 88 10.15 2.04 -12.06
C ASN A 88 10.28 3.17 -10.99
N LYS A 89 9.27 4.03 -10.85
CA LYS A 89 9.23 5.01 -9.73
C LYS A 89 9.08 4.29 -8.40
N ILE A 90 8.24 3.27 -8.34
CA ILE A 90 8.03 2.45 -7.14
C ILE A 90 9.31 1.67 -6.79
N SER A 91 9.93 0.99 -7.76
CA SER A 91 11.21 0.29 -7.59
C SER A 91 12.28 1.21 -7.01
N ARG A 92 12.47 2.38 -7.63
CA ARG A 92 13.44 3.37 -7.16
C ARG A 92 13.12 3.88 -5.75
N CYS A 93 11.84 4.03 -5.40
CA CYS A 93 11.45 4.38 -4.03
C CYS A 93 11.85 3.28 -3.04
N ILE A 94 11.50 2.02 -3.34
CA ILE A 94 11.83 0.84 -2.51
C ILE A 94 13.34 0.72 -2.29
N GLU A 95 14.14 0.87 -3.35
CA GLU A 95 15.60 0.78 -3.29
C GLU A 95 16.23 1.88 -2.42
N ASN A 96 15.61 3.07 -2.40
CA ASN A 96 16.09 4.23 -1.63
C ASN A 96 15.55 4.30 -0.20
N LEU A 97 14.65 3.39 0.21
CA LEU A 97 14.14 3.37 1.57
C LEU A 97 15.27 3.16 2.59
N ASN A 98 15.24 3.94 3.68
CA ASN A 98 16.16 3.72 4.79
C ASN A 98 15.81 2.42 5.51
N LYS A 99 16.53 1.34 5.18
CA LYS A 99 16.28 -0.02 5.70
C LYS A 99 16.40 -0.13 7.22
N ASN A 100 17.22 0.71 7.86
CA ASN A 100 17.36 0.73 9.32
C ASN A 100 16.11 1.31 9.99
N LYS A 101 15.57 2.41 9.45
CA LYS A 101 14.32 3.01 9.93
C LYS A 101 13.10 2.16 9.57
N LEU A 102 13.13 1.43 8.46
CA LEU A 102 12.03 0.61 7.97
C LEU A 102 11.57 -0.46 8.98
N LEU A 103 12.51 -1.09 9.68
CA LEU A 103 12.22 -2.15 10.65
C LEU A 103 11.35 -1.65 11.82
N SER A 104 11.56 -0.41 12.26
CA SER A 104 10.86 0.18 13.42
C SER A 104 9.46 0.72 13.12
N ILE A 105 9.04 0.74 11.86
CA ILE A 105 7.72 1.27 11.47
C ILE A 105 6.68 0.16 11.55
N GLY A 106 5.85 0.17 12.57
CA GLY A 106 4.72 -0.75 12.68
C GLY A 106 3.58 -0.42 11.71
N ALA A 107 2.72 -1.40 11.48
CA ALA A 107 1.51 -1.23 10.67
C ALA A 107 0.52 -0.23 11.29
N ASP A 108 0.57 -0.06 12.62
CA ASP A 108 -0.19 0.95 13.37
C ASP A 108 0.07 2.37 12.86
N LYS A 109 1.34 2.72 12.61
CA LYS A 109 1.70 4.05 12.08
C LYS A 109 1.18 4.26 10.66
N ILE A 110 1.26 3.24 9.82
CA ILE A 110 0.75 3.30 8.44
C ILE A 110 -0.78 3.44 8.44
N ASN A 111 -1.45 2.66 9.28
CA ASN A 111 -2.90 2.73 9.45
C ASN A 111 -3.37 4.09 9.98
N TYR A 112 -2.63 4.68 10.92
CA TYR A 112 -2.92 6.02 11.43
C TYR A 112 -2.88 7.06 10.31
N VAL A 113 -1.84 7.06 9.48
CA VAL A 113 -1.75 7.96 8.32
C VAL A 113 -2.89 7.71 7.34
N ALA A 114 -3.14 6.45 6.98
CA ALA A 114 -4.19 6.11 6.03
C ALA A 114 -5.58 6.57 6.50
N LYS A 115 -5.86 6.41 7.80
CA LYS A 115 -7.11 6.89 8.41
C LYS A 115 -7.21 8.41 8.33
N ASN A 116 -6.12 9.14 8.53
CA ASN A 116 -6.15 10.60 8.45
C ASN A 116 -6.31 11.13 7.02
N ILE A 117 -5.87 10.38 6.00
CA ILE A 117 -5.99 10.79 4.59
C ILE A 117 -7.34 10.41 4.01
N PHE A 118 -7.82 9.20 4.31
CA PHE A 118 -8.99 8.62 3.63
C PHE A 118 -10.15 8.23 4.54
N ASP A 119 -10.04 8.47 5.85
CA ASP A 119 -11.02 8.05 6.86
C ASP A 119 -11.30 6.53 6.89
N PHE A 120 -10.36 5.71 6.38
CA PHE A 120 -10.41 4.26 6.47
C PHE A 120 -9.10 3.64 6.96
N THR A 121 -9.20 2.46 7.59
CA THR A 121 -8.03 1.69 8.05
C THR A 121 -7.63 0.68 6.98
N VAL A 122 -6.38 0.71 6.51
CA VAL A 122 -5.90 -0.17 5.42
C VAL A 122 -5.64 -1.60 5.91
N TRP A 123 -5.14 -1.79 7.15
CA TRP A 123 -4.75 -3.11 7.67
C TRP A 123 -5.42 -3.46 8.99
N LYS A 124 -5.93 -4.69 9.11
CA LYS A 124 -6.29 -5.29 10.40
C LYS A 124 -5.01 -5.82 11.08
N LYS A 125 -4.85 -5.58 12.39
CA LYS A 125 -3.89 -6.34 13.21
C LYS A 125 -4.17 -7.83 13.00
N ILE A 126 -3.19 -8.57 12.48
CA ILE A 126 -3.14 -10.04 12.56
C ILE A 126 -2.40 -10.37 13.84
#